data_AF-A0A2S8VR87-F1
#
_entry.id   AF-A0A2S8VR87-F1
#
_cell.length_a   1.000
_cell.length_b   1.000
_cell.length_c   1.000
_cell.angle_alpha   90.00
_cell.angle_beta   90.00
_cell.angle_gamma   90.00
#
_symmetry.space_group_name_H-M   'P 1'
#
loop_
_entity.id
_entity.type
_entity.pdbx_description
1 polymer ?
#
loop_
_entity_poly.entity_id
_entity_poly.type
_entity_poly.pdbx_seq_one_letter_code
_entity_poly.pdbx_strand_id
1 'polypeptide(L)'
;MTTILYGRPPAVFDVPTVAVQTSPLIPGATALEDLAPGSVDEAMIYAPPGVVERRYTLAMALRALKVGGRLDVMAHKSKGGSRLGKELKDFGLEVGETAKAHHRRCVVTRPEVIDGLDAAIAAGAMQQVAGLEAWSQPGVFAWDRVDPGTALLAGVMPPMKGAGADLGCGFGALSLVALRSPAVASLRLVDIDRRAIAAAKKNVEDPRVSFEWADVRTLPTAGELNFIVSNPPFHDGGTEDRRLGQNFIRQAAALLKTGGVLWLVANRHLPYEAELNAAFKRVKPVLDKGGYKIFEAVK
;
A
#
# COMPACT_ATOMS: atom_id res chain seq x y z
N MET A 1 -17.86 13.68 -20.66
CA MET A 1 -18.22 13.31 -19.28
C MET A 1 -17.03 12.59 -18.69
N THR A 2 -16.38 13.20 -17.71
CA THR A 2 -15.18 12.68 -17.05
C THR A 2 -15.62 11.87 -15.83
N THR A 3 -15.45 10.56 -15.90
CA THR A 3 -15.73 9.65 -14.78
C THR A 3 -14.42 9.11 -14.21
N ILE A 4 -14.30 9.08 -12.88
CA ILE A 4 -13.17 8.45 -12.19
C ILE A 4 -13.61 7.21 -11.43
N LEU A 5 -12.68 6.27 -11.31
CA LEU A 5 -12.81 5.07 -10.50
C LEU A 5 -11.65 5.03 -9.50
N TYR A 6 -11.95 4.90 -8.21
CA TYR A 6 -10.95 4.67 -7.17
C TYR A 6 -11.10 3.25 -6.62
N GLY A 7 -10.03 2.48 -6.75
CA GLY A 7 -9.93 1.11 -6.23
C GLY A 7 -10.47 0.07 -7.22
N ARG A 8 -10.77 -1.12 -6.70
CA ARG A 8 -11.36 -2.25 -7.44
C ARG A 8 -12.66 -2.69 -6.75
N PRO A 9 -13.82 -2.08 -7.06
CA PRO A 9 -15.09 -2.52 -6.52
C PRO A 9 -15.33 -4.02 -6.83
N PRO A 10 -15.98 -4.77 -5.93
CA PRO A 10 -16.34 -6.16 -6.22
C PRO A 10 -17.39 -6.23 -7.34
N ALA A 11 -17.38 -7.34 -8.09
CA ALA A 11 -18.23 -7.56 -9.27
C ALA A 11 -19.75 -7.41 -9.05
N VAL A 12 -20.19 -7.35 -7.79
CA VAL A 12 -21.58 -7.07 -7.42
C VAL A 12 -22.02 -5.62 -7.71
N PHE A 13 -21.06 -4.73 -7.98
CA PHE A 13 -21.29 -3.36 -8.40
C PHE A 13 -20.87 -3.18 -9.86
N ASP A 14 -21.76 -2.56 -10.63
CA ASP A 14 -21.46 -2.19 -12.01
C ASP A 14 -20.44 -1.05 -12.00
N VAL A 15 -19.25 -1.33 -12.52
CA VAL A 15 -18.20 -0.32 -12.69
C VAL A 15 -18.41 0.41 -14.03
N PRO A 16 -18.14 1.73 -14.10
CA PRO A 16 -18.21 2.45 -15.36
C PRO A 16 -17.33 1.79 -16.43
N THR A 17 -17.84 1.70 -17.65
CA THR A 17 -17.12 1.10 -18.79
C THR A 17 -15.93 1.94 -19.22
N VAL A 18 -16.00 3.26 -19.02
CA VAL A 18 -14.93 4.22 -19.31
C VAL A 18 -14.74 5.10 -18.08
N ALA A 19 -13.63 4.91 -17.36
CA ALA A 19 -13.26 5.73 -16.22
C ALA A 19 -11.74 5.86 -16.09
N VAL A 20 -11.28 7.01 -15.60
CA VAL A 20 -9.88 7.19 -15.19
C VAL A 20 -9.68 6.49 -13.85
N GLN A 21 -8.80 5.49 -13.82
CA GLN A 21 -8.43 4.82 -12.58
C GLN A 21 -7.54 5.75 -11.74
N THR A 22 -7.84 5.87 -10.44
CA THR A 22 -7.19 6.82 -9.53
C THR A 22 -6.61 6.23 -8.25
N SER A 23 -6.71 4.91 -8.08
CA SER A 23 -6.17 4.22 -6.91
C SER A 23 -4.64 4.29 -6.83
N PRO A 24 -4.04 4.64 -5.68
CA PRO A 24 -2.60 4.54 -5.48
C PRO A 24 -2.08 3.10 -5.47
N LEU A 25 -2.98 2.10 -5.34
CA LEU A 25 -2.65 0.68 -5.30
C LEU A 25 -2.70 0.01 -6.69
N ILE A 26 -2.85 0.79 -7.76
CA ILE A 26 -2.90 0.27 -9.14
C ILE A 26 -1.83 0.98 -9.97
N PRO A 27 -0.67 0.34 -10.21
CA PRO A 27 0.40 0.90 -11.03
C PRO A 27 -0.10 1.46 -12.37
N GLY A 28 0.35 2.67 -12.70
CA GLY A 28 -0.04 3.40 -13.90
C GLY A 28 -1.34 4.22 -13.77
N ALA A 29 -2.05 4.15 -12.65
CA ALA A 29 -3.21 4.99 -12.38
C ALA A 29 -2.82 6.47 -12.18
N THR A 30 -3.75 7.38 -12.50
CA THR A 30 -3.60 8.81 -12.23
C THR A 30 -3.70 9.06 -10.73
N ALA A 31 -2.91 9.97 -10.17
CA ALA A 31 -3.06 10.34 -8.78
C ALA A 31 -4.37 11.12 -8.56
N LEU A 32 -5.20 10.72 -7.60
CA LEU A 32 -6.43 11.44 -7.26
C LEU A 32 -6.13 12.91 -6.87
N GLU A 33 -4.97 13.14 -6.26
CA GLU A 33 -4.48 14.45 -5.86
C GLU A 33 -4.05 15.38 -6.99
N ASP A 34 -3.75 14.83 -8.16
CA ASP A 34 -3.37 15.61 -9.34
C ASP A 34 -4.60 16.08 -10.13
N LEU A 35 -5.81 15.59 -9.81
CA LEU A 35 -7.03 16.05 -10.46
C LEU A 35 -7.37 17.49 -10.03
N ALA A 36 -7.59 18.34 -11.05
CA ALA A 36 -7.99 19.72 -10.84
C ALA A 36 -9.37 19.81 -10.16
N PRO A 37 -9.59 20.79 -9.27
CA PRO A 37 -10.91 21.01 -8.67
C PRO A 37 -12.00 21.22 -9.73
N GLY A 38 -13.16 20.59 -9.57
CA GLY A 38 -14.28 20.75 -10.51
C GLY A 38 -14.03 20.19 -11.92
N SER A 39 -13.11 19.25 -12.10
CA SER A 39 -12.79 18.64 -13.40
C SER A 39 -13.55 17.34 -13.70
N VAL A 40 -14.20 16.75 -12.71
CA VAL A 40 -14.82 15.42 -12.77
C VAL A 40 -16.35 15.53 -12.74
N ASP A 41 -17.04 14.79 -13.59
CA ASP A 41 -18.51 14.74 -13.61
C ASP A 41 -19.05 13.66 -12.66
N GLU A 42 -18.40 12.49 -12.62
CA GLU A 42 -18.77 11.37 -11.75
C GLU A 42 -17.56 10.70 -11.09
N ALA A 43 -17.71 10.28 -9.84
CA ALA A 43 -16.69 9.54 -9.10
C ALA A 43 -17.28 8.29 -8.47
N MET A 44 -16.76 7.12 -8.87
CA MET A 44 -17.05 5.86 -8.18
C MET A 44 -15.86 5.48 -7.28
N ILE A 45 -16.11 5.30 -5.99
CA ILE A 45 -15.06 5.09 -4.99
C ILE A 45 -15.32 3.80 -4.22
N TYR A 46 -14.44 2.82 -4.38
CA TYR A 46 -14.32 1.73 -3.41
C TYR A 46 -13.48 2.21 -2.23
N ALA A 47 -14.16 2.65 -1.18
CA ALA A 47 -13.56 3.44 -0.13
C ALA A 47 -12.60 2.61 0.73
N PRO A 48 -11.41 3.14 1.07
CA PRO A 48 -10.42 2.39 1.82
C PRO A 48 -10.84 2.17 3.29
N PRO A 49 -10.25 1.18 3.98
CA PRO A 49 -10.68 0.80 5.33
C PRO A 49 -10.26 1.79 6.41
N GLY A 50 -9.11 2.45 6.26
CA GLY A 50 -8.59 3.41 7.25
C GLY A 50 -9.47 4.66 7.34
N VAL A 51 -9.75 5.16 8.55
CA VAL A 51 -10.65 6.31 8.74
C VAL A 51 -10.05 7.59 8.13
N VAL A 52 -8.80 7.91 8.47
CA VAL A 52 -8.12 9.11 7.95
C VAL A 52 -7.93 9.01 6.44
N GLU A 53 -7.44 7.86 5.97
CA GLU A 53 -7.29 7.56 4.54
C GLU A 53 -8.61 7.70 3.77
N ARG A 54 -9.70 7.13 4.29
CA ARG A 54 -11.01 7.20 3.65
C ARG A 54 -11.54 8.62 3.59
N ARG A 55 -11.49 9.36 4.70
CA ARG A 55 -11.92 10.76 4.72
C ARG A 55 -11.11 11.61 3.74
N TYR A 56 -9.80 11.37 3.64
CA TYR A 56 -8.95 11.98 2.63
C TYR A 56 -9.40 11.63 1.21
N THR A 57 -9.58 10.34 0.87
CA THR A 57 -10.05 9.91 -0.45
C THR A 57 -11.40 10.55 -0.80
N LEU A 58 -12.35 10.58 0.14
CA LEU A 58 -13.66 11.22 -0.06
C LEU A 58 -13.52 12.72 -0.31
N ALA A 59 -12.71 13.42 0.49
CA ALA A 59 -12.47 14.84 0.33
C ALA A 59 -11.81 15.16 -1.02
N MET A 60 -10.83 14.37 -1.44
CA MET A 60 -10.16 14.54 -2.72
C MET A 60 -11.10 14.30 -3.92
N ALA A 61 -11.97 13.30 -3.83
CA ALA A 61 -13.00 13.06 -4.84
C ALA A 61 -14.02 14.21 -4.89
N LEU A 62 -14.49 14.68 -3.74
CA LEU A 62 -15.40 15.83 -3.63
C LEU A 62 -14.77 17.13 -4.13
N ARG A 63 -13.46 17.33 -3.96
CA ARG A 63 -12.73 18.46 -4.54
C ARG A 63 -12.71 18.38 -6.07
N ALA A 64 -12.45 17.20 -6.62
CA ALA A 64 -12.33 16.99 -8.06
C ALA A 64 -13.69 17.05 -8.79
N LEU A 65 -14.79 16.65 -8.15
CA LEU A 65 -16.14 16.68 -8.71
C LEU A 65 -16.60 18.11 -9.03
N LYS A 66 -17.40 18.31 -10.08
CA LYS A 66 -18.15 19.54 -10.35
C LYS A 66 -19.34 19.70 -9.42
N VAL A 67 -19.79 20.94 -9.19
CA VAL A 67 -21.08 21.16 -8.51
C VAL A 67 -22.17 20.46 -9.33
N GLY A 68 -23.04 19.70 -8.66
CA GLY A 68 -24.01 18.82 -9.30
C GLY A 68 -23.46 17.47 -9.76
N GLY A 69 -22.15 17.23 -9.65
CA GLY A 69 -21.51 15.97 -10.00
C GLY A 69 -21.88 14.84 -9.05
N ARG A 70 -21.82 13.59 -9.52
CA ARG A 70 -22.26 12.41 -8.76
C ARG A 70 -21.08 11.73 -8.07
N LEU A 71 -21.20 11.51 -6.76
CA LEU A 71 -20.32 10.64 -5.98
C LEU A 71 -21.05 9.34 -5.65
N ASP A 72 -20.46 8.20 -6.04
CA ASP A 72 -20.95 6.86 -5.75
C ASP A 72 -19.89 6.08 -4.96
N VAL A 73 -20.11 5.97 -3.66
CA VAL A 73 -19.13 5.45 -2.71
C VAL A 73 -19.62 4.13 -2.15
N MET A 74 -18.78 3.10 -2.13
CA MET A 74 -19.06 1.85 -1.44
C MET A 74 -17.89 1.32 -0.65
N ALA A 75 -18.19 0.65 0.46
CA ALA A 75 -17.22 -0.12 1.23
C ALA A 75 -17.89 -1.28 1.95
N HIS A 76 -17.13 -2.33 2.20
CA HIS A 76 -17.59 -3.46 3.00
C HIS A 76 -17.94 -2.96 4.42
N LYS A 77 -19.03 -3.44 5.01
CA LYS A 77 -19.55 -2.96 6.31
C LYS A 77 -18.50 -3.06 7.43
N SER A 78 -17.72 -4.15 7.46
CA SER A 78 -16.62 -4.34 8.42
C SER A 78 -15.34 -3.54 8.09
N LYS A 79 -15.28 -2.90 6.92
CA LYS A 79 -14.11 -2.15 6.43
C LYS A 79 -14.48 -0.68 6.16
N GLY A 80 -15.16 -0.07 7.12
CA GLY A 80 -15.54 1.34 7.04
C GLY A 80 -16.93 1.61 6.47
N GLY A 81 -17.54 0.64 5.78
CA GLY A 81 -18.88 0.79 5.17
C GLY A 81 -19.96 1.25 6.14
N SER A 82 -19.96 0.74 7.38
CA SER A 82 -20.95 1.17 8.39
C SER A 82 -20.81 2.63 8.83
N ARG A 83 -19.67 3.29 8.56
CA ARG A 83 -19.42 4.70 8.92
C ARG A 83 -19.62 5.67 7.76
N LEU A 84 -19.67 5.17 6.53
CA LEU A 84 -19.72 5.99 5.30
C LEU A 84 -20.81 7.06 5.32
N GLY A 85 -22.05 6.66 5.63
CA GLY A 85 -23.18 7.61 5.65
C GLY A 85 -22.97 8.74 6.65
N LYS A 86 -22.45 8.44 7.84
CA LYS A 86 -22.10 9.46 8.84
C LYS A 86 -20.96 10.34 8.36
N GLU A 87 -19.87 9.76 7.84
CA GLU A 87 -18.72 10.53 7.38
C GLU A 87 -19.05 11.50 6.24
N LEU A 88 -19.94 11.10 5.32
CA LEU A 88 -20.46 11.97 4.26
C LEU A 88 -21.37 13.08 4.82
N LYS A 89 -22.24 12.75 5.78
CA LYS A 89 -23.05 13.78 6.48
C LYS A 89 -22.19 14.78 7.26
N ASP A 90 -21.06 14.35 7.80
CA ASP A 90 -20.09 15.24 8.46
C ASP A 90 -19.43 16.24 7.47
N PHE A 91 -19.53 16.02 6.15
CA PHE A 91 -19.14 16.98 5.10
C PHE A 91 -20.31 17.89 4.66
N GLY A 92 -21.47 17.82 5.34
CA GLY A 92 -22.66 18.60 4.98
C GLY A 92 -23.47 17.99 3.82
N LEU A 93 -23.26 16.71 3.49
CA LEU A 93 -23.85 16.09 2.31
C LEU A 93 -25.20 15.41 2.59
N GLU A 94 -26.14 15.56 1.66
CA GLU A 94 -27.32 14.71 1.60
C GLU A 94 -26.96 13.35 1.00
N VAL A 95 -27.25 12.27 1.73
CA VAL A 95 -26.76 10.92 1.39
C VAL A 95 -27.91 9.95 1.14
N GLY A 96 -27.98 9.43 -0.09
CA GLY A 96 -28.78 8.26 -0.42
C GLY A 96 -28.03 6.98 -0.05
N GLU A 97 -28.56 6.20 0.90
CA GLU A 97 -27.88 5.00 1.41
C GLU A 97 -28.59 3.71 0.99
N THR A 98 -27.82 2.74 0.48
CA THR A 98 -28.29 1.38 0.20
C THR A 98 -27.28 0.34 0.71
N ALA A 99 -27.71 -0.91 0.84
CA ALA A 99 -26.83 -2.01 1.21
C ALA A 99 -27.01 -3.19 0.25
N LYS A 100 -25.90 -3.80 -0.16
CA LYS A 100 -25.87 -4.97 -1.06
C LYS A 100 -24.62 -5.81 -0.74
N ALA A 101 -24.75 -7.14 -0.68
CA ALA A 101 -23.63 -8.08 -0.51
C ALA A 101 -22.61 -7.64 0.58
N HIS A 102 -23.09 -7.39 1.81
CA HIS A 102 -22.29 -6.92 2.95
C HIS A 102 -21.58 -5.56 2.80
N HIS A 103 -21.90 -4.79 1.76
CA HIS A 103 -21.41 -3.44 1.55
C HIS A 103 -22.48 -2.40 1.90
N ARG A 104 -22.01 -1.23 2.31
CA ARG A 104 -22.81 0.01 2.31
C ARG A 104 -22.43 0.76 1.03
N ARG A 105 -23.43 1.24 0.32
CA ARG A 105 -23.29 2.15 -0.82
C ARG A 105 -23.98 3.47 -0.48
N CYS A 106 -23.31 4.58 -0.77
CA CYS A 106 -23.77 5.94 -0.55
C CYS A 106 -23.68 6.69 -1.86
N VAL A 107 -24.77 7.33 -2.24
CA VAL A 107 -24.85 8.17 -3.45
C VAL A 107 -25.10 9.60 -3.00
N VAL A 108 -24.31 10.52 -3.53
CA VAL A 108 -24.37 11.95 -3.21
C VAL A 108 -24.27 12.76 -4.50
N THR A 109 -25.03 13.84 -4.58
CA THR A 109 -24.81 14.91 -5.56
C THR A 109 -23.99 16.00 -4.90
N ARG A 110 -22.86 16.40 -5.50
CA ARG A 110 -21.97 17.41 -4.93
C ARG A 110 -22.69 18.77 -4.80
N PRO A 111 -22.85 19.34 -3.60
CA PRO A 111 -23.42 20.67 -3.41
C PRO A 111 -22.40 21.77 -3.76
N GLU A 112 -22.83 23.03 -3.72
CA GLU A 112 -21.93 24.19 -3.88
C GLU A 112 -20.96 24.34 -2.71
N VAL A 113 -21.42 24.09 -1.49
CA VAL A 113 -20.65 24.25 -0.24
C VAL A 113 -20.46 22.88 0.43
N ILE A 114 -19.23 22.60 0.86
CA ILE A 114 -18.86 21.35 1.53
C ILE A 114 -18.07 21.70 2.79
N ASP A 115 -18.46 21.14 3.93
CA ASP A 115 -17.83 21.43 5.22
C ASP A 115 -16.59 20.58 5.47
N GLY A 116 -15.53 21.14 6.03
CA GLY A 116 -14.39 20.37 6.54
C GLY A 116 -13.53 19.65 5.47
N LEU A 117 -13.65 20.05 4.20
CA LEU A 117 -12.90 19.47 3.08
C LEU A 117 -11.39 19.62 3.28
N ASP A 118 -10.91 20.83 3.51
CA ASP A 118 -9.48 21.13 3.66
C ASP A 118 -8.86 20.45 4.87
N ALA A 119 -9.60 20.37 5.99
CA ALA A 119 -9.16 19.68 7.19
C ALA A 119 -8.96 18.17 6.95
N ALA A 120 -9.86 17.53 6.22
CA ALA A 120 -9.73 16.12 5.85
C ALA A 120 -8.56 15.89 4.87
N ILE A 121 -8.34 16.82 3.92
CA ILE A 121 -7.21 16.77 3.00
C ILE A 121 -5.89 16.90 3.76
N ALA A 122 -5.76 17.90 4.64
CA ALA A 122 -4.56 18.11 5.44
C ALA A 122 -4.24 16.91 6.35
N ALA A 123 -5.26 16.35 7.01
CA ALA A 123 -5.08 15.20 7.90
C ALA A 123 -4.57 13.94 7.20
N GLY A 124 -4.99 13.70 5.94
CA GLY A 124 -4.59 12.53 5.16
C GLY A 124 -3.47 12.76 4.15
N ALA A 125 -2.90 13.96 4.09
CA ALA A 125 -1.79 14.27 3.22
C ALA A 125 -0.49 13.62 3.70
N MET A 126 0.47 13.50 2.78
CA MET A 126 1.85 13.14 3.07
C MET A 126 2.44 14.14 4.07
N GLN A 127 3.02 13.64 5.17
CA GLN A 127 3.52 14.45 6.27
C GLN A 127 4.73 13.81 6.94
N GLN A 128 5.56 14.61 7.60
CA GLN A 128 6.53 14.07 8.56
C GLN A 128 5.79 13.60 9.81
N VAL A 129 5.99 12.35 10.20
CA VAL A 129 5.32 11.77 11.35
C VAL A 129 6.22 11.84 12.59
N ALA A 130 5.74 12.55 13.61
CA ALA A 130 6.41 12.62 14.91
C ALA A 130 6.55 11.23 15.54
N GLY A 131 7.73 10.90 16.05
CA GLY A 131 8.06 9.58 16.62
C GLY A 131 8.51 8.54 15.58
N LEU A 132 8.20 8.74 14.30
CA LEU A 132 8.82 7.98 13.20
C LEU A 132 10.05 8.71 12.63
N GLU A 133 10.05 10.05 12.70
CA GLU A 133 11.08 10.92 12.11
C GLU A 133 11.26 10.68 10.60
N ALA A 134 10.18 10.30 9.92
CA ALA A 134 10.15 10.05 8.49
C ALA A 134 8.88 10.60 7.85
N TRP A 135 8.94 10.87 6.56
CA TRP A 135 7.76 11.15 5.74
C TRP A 135 6.92 9.89 5.56
N SER A 136 5.61 10.04 5.70
CA SER A 136 4.64 8.96 5.51
C SER A 136 3.26 9.55 5.22
N GLN A 137 2.28 8.69 4.93
CA GLN A 137 0.92 9.11 4.62
C GLN A 137 -0.12 8.12 5.16
N PRO A 138 -1.21 8.58 5.78
CA PRO A 138 -2.33 7.71 6.17
C PRO A 138 -2.80 6.81 5.02
N GLY A 139 -2.81 5.50 5.29
CA GLY A 139 -3.10 4.46 4.29
C GLY A 139 -1.88 3.64 3.89
N VAL A 140 -0.67 4.18 4.04
CA VAL A 140 0.58 3.40 3.92
C VAL A 140 0.68 2.42 5.10
N PHE A 141 1.29 1.26 4.87
CA PHE A 141 1.52 0.26 5.93
C PHE A 141 2.31 0.86 7.09
N ALA A 142 1.80 0.67 8.32
CA ALA A 142 2.35 1.23 9.54
C ALA A 142 2.68 2.74 9.41
N TRP A 143 1.83 3.52 8.74
CA TRP A 143 2.14 4.90 8.37
C TRP A 143 2.56 5.80 9.55
N ASP A 144 2.12 5.50 10.77
CA ASP A 144 2.33 6.31 11.97
C ASP A 144 3.42 5.79 12.93
N ARG A 145 4.11 4.69 12.59
CA ARG A 145 5.09 4.04 13.48
C ARG A 145 6.01 3.08 12.73
N VAL A 146 7.09 2.64 13.37
CA VAL A 146 7.85 1.49 12.86
C VAL A 146 7.09 0.20 13.21
N ASP A 147 6.79 -0.63 12.21
CA ASP A 147 6.20 -1.95 12.43
C ASP A 147 7.13 -2.84 13.27
N PRO A 148 6.64 -3.55 14.31
CA PRO A 148 7.48 -4.40 15.14
C PRO A 148 8.20 -5.51 14.37
N GLY A 149 7.57 -6.08 13.34
CA GLY A 149 8.21 -7.08 12.48
C GLY A 149 9.35 -6.49 11.66
N THR A 150 9.12 -5.31 11.07
CA THR A 150 10.17 -4.52 10.40
C THR A 150 11.33 -4.21 11.35
N ALA A 151 11.06 -3.79 12.58
CA ALA A 151 12.09 -3.48 13.58
C ALA A 151 12.91 -4.71 13.98
N LEU A 152 12.25 -5.87 14.16
CA LEU A 152 12.93 -7.13 14.47
C LEU A 152 13.84 -7.57 13.32
N LEU A 153 13.36 -7.49 12.08
CA LEU A 153 14.16 -7.79 10.89
C LEU A 153 15.37 -6.86 10.81
N ALA A 154 15.14 -5.55 10.90
CA ALA A 154 16.18 -4.53 10.90
C ALA A 154 17.28 -4.78 11.94
N GLY A 155 16.93 -5.28 13.12
CA GLY A 155 17.87 -5.55 14.20
C GLY A 155 18.77 -6.77 14.01
N VAL A 156 18.44 -7.68 13.09
CA VAL A 156 19.20 -8.94 12.90
C VAL A 156 19.81 -9.09 11.51
N MET A 157 19.46 -8.22 10.55
CA MET A 157 20.05 -8.25 9.22
C MET A 157 21.57 -8.00 9.28
N PRO A 158 22.40 -8.84 8.64
CA PRO A 158 23.82 -8.58 8.52
C PRO A 158 24.08 -7.40 7.56
N PRO A 159 25.32 -6.88 7.47
CA PRO A 159 25.69 -5.97 6.39
C PRO A 159 25.43 -6.59 5.01
N MET A 160 24.59 -5.94 4.22
CA MET A 160 24.21 -6.40 2.87
C MET A 160 25.32 -6.10 1.85
N LYS A 161 25.35 -6.83 0.72
CA LYS A 161 26.35 -6.62 -0.34
C LYS A 161 25.84 -6.94 -1.74
N GLY A 162 26.33 -6.19 -2.73
CA GLY A 162 25.95 -6.34 -4.15
C GLY A 162 24.63 -5.66 -4.49
N ALA A 163 23.97 -6.11 -5.56
CA ALA A 163 22.68 -5.58 -5.98
C ALA A 163 21.55 -6.22 -5.18
N GLY A 164 20.59 -5.43 -4.69
CA GLY A 164 19.46 -5.97 -3.93
C GLY A 164 18.15 -5.24 -4.15
N ALA A 165 17.11 -5.74 -3.48
CA ALA A 165 15.79 -5.10 -3.47
C ALA A 165 15.14 -5.13 -2.08
N ASP A 166 14.34 -4.10 -1.80
CA ASP A 166 13.38 -4.04 -0.71
C ASP A 166 11.98 -4.20 -1.32
N LEU A 167 11.38 -5.37 -1.12
CA LEU A 167 10.09 -5.71 -1.72
C LEU A 167 8.96 -5.45 -0.72
N GLY A 168 8.03 -4.56 -1.09
CA GLY A 168 7.05 -4.00 -0.15
C GLY A 168 7.72 -2.98 0.76
N CYS A 169 8.47 -2.04 0.17
CA CYS A 169 9.40 -1.19 0.92
C CYS A 169 8.72 -0.22 1.89
N GLY A 170 7.42 0.02 1.76
CA GLY A 170 6.71 1.03 2.55
C GLY A 170 7.39 2.38 2.41
N PHE A 171 7.57 3.08 3.53
CA PHE A 171 8.30 4.36 3.58
C PHE A 171 9.83 4.21 3.57
N GLY A 172 10.39 3.00 3.40
CA GLY A 172 11.84 2.75 3.22
C GLY A 172 12.62 2.34 4.47
N ALA A 173 11.97 1.87 5.54
CA ALA A 173 12.63 1.55 6.81
C ALA A 173 13.75 0.49 6.68
N LEU A 174 13.49 -0.63 6.01
CA LEU A 174 14.48 -1.71 5.81
C LEU A 174 15.60 -1.26 4.87
N SER A 175 15.25 -0.48 3.85
CA SER A 175 16.20 0.11 2.91
C SER A 175 17.26 0.97 3.60
N LEU A 176 16.87 1.85 4.52
CA LEU A 176 17.81 2.67 5.31
C LEU A 176 18.82 1.80 6.08
N VAL A 177 18.38 0.66 6.62
CA VAL A 177 19.26 -0.26 7.35
C VAL A 177 20.18 -1.01 6.40
N ALA A 178 19.67 -1.51 5.27
CA ALA A 178 20.47 -2.21 4.27
C ALA A 178 21.58 -1.32 3.71
N LEU A 179 21.28 -0.04 3.44
CA LEU A 179 22.20 0.95 2.86
C LEU A 179 23.32 1.38 3.82
N ARG A 180 23.24 1.07 5.12
CA ARG A 180 24.37 1.28 6.06
C ARG A 180 25.61 0.52 5.63
N SER A 181 25.46 -0.57 4.88
CA SER A 181 26.58 -1.27 4.29
C SER A 181 27.08 -0.56 3.03
N PRO A 182 28.36 -0.13 2.99
CA PRO A 182 28.94 0.46 1.78
C PRO A 182 29.12 -0.57 0.66
N ALA A 183 29.01 -1.87 0.96
CA ALA A 183 29.12 -2.94 -0.03
C ALA A 183 27.83 -3.16 -0.85
N VAL A 184 26.72 -2.48 -0.51
CA VAL A 184 25.53 -2.44 -1.37
C VAL A 184 25.88 -1.66 -2.63
N ALA A 185 25.79 -2.32 -3.77
CA ALA A 185 26.08 -1.74 -5.09
C ALA A 185 24.88 -0.98 -5.65
N SER A 186 23.68 -1.54 -5.47
CA SER A 186 22.40 -0.91 -5.83
C SER A 186 21.27 -1.48 -4.98
N LEU A 187 20.22 -0.69 -4.75
CA LEU A 187 19.03 -1.13 -4.02
C LEU A 187 17.76 -0.67 -4.72
N ARG A 188 16.94 -1.61 -5.16
CA ARG A 188 15.62 -1.30 -5.74
C ARG A 188 14.53 -1.36 -4.68
N LEU A 189 13.84 -0.24 -4.47
CA LEU A 189 12.67 -0.16 -3.61
C LEU A 189 11.41 -0.36 -4.43
N VAL A 190 10.65 -1.42 -4.14
CA VAL A 190 9.42 -1.75 -4.86
C VAL A 190 8.24 -1.76 -3.91
N ASP A 191 7.17 -1.08 -4.29
CA ASP A 191 5.89 -1.13 -3.58
C ASP A 191 4.71 -0.99 -4.54
N ILE A 192 3.59 -1.62 -4.17
CA ILE A 192 2.32 -1.51 -4.91
C ILE A 192 1.64 -0.16 -4.63
N ASP A 193 1.94 0.47 -3.49
CA ASP A 193 1.36 1.75 -3.11
C ASP A 193 2.22 2.92 -3.59
N ARG A 194 1.68 3.72 -4.51
CA ARG A 194 2.32 4.95 -5.00
C ARG A 194 2.73 5.89 -3.87
N ARG A 195 1.94 5.95 -2.79
CA ARG A 195 2.19 6.81 -1.63
C ARG A 195 3.39 6.31 -0.83
N ALA A 196 3.53 4.99 -0.67
CA ALA A 196 4.71 4.38 -0.05
C ALA A 196 5.99 4.74 -0.83
N ILE A 197 5.96 4.63 -2.16
CA ILE A 197 7.07 5.06 -3.01
C ILE A 197 7.37 6.56 -2.88
N ALA A 198 6.33 7.41 -2.82
CA ALA A 198 6.51 8.85 -2.62
C ALA A 198 7.13 9.17 -1.25
N ALA A 199 6.76 8.45 -0.19
CA ALA A 199 7.37 8.55 1.12
C ALA A 199 8.83 8.07 1.11
N ALA A 200 9.10 6.89 0.53
CA ALA A 200 10.43 6.33 0.42
C ALA A 200 11.40 7.27 -0.33
N LYS A 201 10.95 7.92 -1.40
CA LYS A 201 11.74 8.94 -2.13
C LYS A 201 12.17 10.12 -1.26
N LYS A 202 11.36 10.50 -0.27
CA LYS A 202 11.68 11.57 0.67
C LYS A 202 12.55 11.11 1.84
N ASN A 203 12.52 9.82 2.17
CA ASN A 203 13.23 9.27 3.33
C ASN A 203 14.57 8.64 2.98
N VAL A 204 14.73 8.12 1.77
CA VAL A 204 15.90 7.36 1.32
C VAL A 204 16.62 8.14 0.23
N GLU A 205 17.40 9.13 0.64
CA GLU A 205 18.23 9.95 -0.23
C GLU A 205 19.63 9.32 -0.38
N ASP A 206 19.76 8.34 -1.27
CA ASP A 206 21.03 7.65 -1.53
C ASP A 206 21.19 7.39 -3.04
N PRO A 207 22.33 7.73 -3.68
CA PRO A 207 22.50 7.59 -5.13
C PRO A 207 22.47 6.15 -5.63
N ARG A 208 22.55 5.14 -4.75
CA ARG A 208 22.50 3.71 -5.10
C ARG A 208 21.07 3.20 -5.28
N VAL A 209 20.06 4.00 -4.98
CA VAL A 209 18.68 3.54 -4.93
C VAL A 209 17.89 3.86 -6.19
N SER A 210 16.97 2.97 -6.52
CA SER A 210 15.92 3.21 -7.51
C SER A 210 14.56 2.86 -6.93
N PHE A 211 13.51 3.50 -7.42
CA PHE A 211 12.15 3.35 -6.91
C PHE A 211 11.23 2.83 -8.02
N GLU A 212 10.45 1.80 -7.75
CA GLU A 212 9.53 1.19 -8.70
C GLU A 212 8.13 1.06 -8.08
N TRP A 213 7.16 1.78 -8.65
CA TRP A 213 5.75 1.59 -8.30
C TRP A 213 5.19 0.42 -9.13
N ALA A 214 5.17 -0.76 -8.53
CA ALA A 214 4.84 -1.99 -9.23
C ALA A 214 4.25 -3.05 -8.29
N ASP A 215 3.50 -3.98 -8.88
CA ASP A 215 3.12 -5.20 -8.20
C ASP A 215 4.30 -6.17 -8.21
N VAL A 216 4.83 -6.50 -7.02
CA VAL A 216 5.94 -7.44 -6.87
C VAL A 216 5.64 -8.74 -7.63
N ARG A 217 4.39 -9.23 -7.59
CA ARG A 217 3.97 -10.51 -8.20
C ARG A 217 4.12 -10.55 -9.71
N THR A 218 4.26 -9.40 -10.37
CA THR A 218 4.33 -9.30 -11.83
C THR A 218 5.67 -8.75 -12.32
N LEU A 219 6.66 -8.61 -11.43
CA LEU A 219 7.97 -8.11 -11.81
C LEU A 219 8.66 -9.08 -12.79
N PRO A 220 9.35 -8.55 -13.82
CA PRO A 220 10.22 -9.36 -14.66
C PRO A 220 11.28 -10.07 -13.81
N THR A 221 11.42 -11.38 -14.01
CA THR A 221 12.39 -12.20 -13.28
C THR A 221 13.65 -12.39 -14.10
N ALA A 222 14.77 -11.79 -13.67
CA ALA A 222 16.06 -11.91 -14.34
C ALA A 222 17.10 -12.73 -13.55
N GLY A 223 16.86 -12.98 -12.25
CA GLY A 223 17.79 -13.75 -11.40
C GLY A 223 19.13 -13.05 -11.16
N GLU A 224 19.10 -11.73 -10.97
CA GLU A 224 20.31 -10.88 -10.93
C GLU A 224 20.66 -10.40 -9.51
N LEU A 225 19.73 -10.51 -8.55
CA LEU A 225 19.91 -9.90 -7.23
C LEU A 225 20.75 -10.78 -6.30
N ASN A 226 21.65 -10.14 -5.55
CA ASN A 226 22.43 -10.74 -4.47
C ASN A 226 21.60 -10.92 -3.19
N PHE A 227 20.73 -9.96 -2.88
CA PHE A 227 19.91 -10.01 -1.67
C PHE A 227 18.54 -9.38 -1.87
N ILE A 228 17.57 -9.82 -1.07
CA ILE A 228 16.26 -9.21 -0.93
C ILE A 228 15.95 -9.06 0.55
N VAL A 229 15.39 -7.93 0.94
CA VAL A 229 14.79 -7.71 2.26
C VAL A 229 13.29 -7.49 2.08
N SER A 230 12.47 -8.01 2.99
CA SER A 230 11.02 -7.81 2.90
C SER A 230 10.27 -8.02 4.21
N ASN A 231 9.27 -7.17 4.42
CA ASN A 231 8.12 -7.41 5.29
C ASN A 231 6.86 -7.46 4.41
N PRO A 232 6.50 -8.63 3.87
CA PRO A 232 5.46 -8.72 2.84
C PRO A 232 4.09 -8.42 3.43
N PRO A 233 3.15 -7.94 2.60
CA PRO A 233 1.77 -7.73 3.03
C PRO A 233 1.10 -9.06 3.43
N PHE A 234 0.40 -9.04 4.55
CA PHE A 234 -0.33 -10.19 5.09
C PHE A 234 -1.84 -10.16 4.78
N HIS A 235 -2.34 -9.05 4.22
CA HIS A 235 -3.75 -8.87 3.89
C HIS A 235 -3.90 -8.24 2.49
N ASP A 236 -4.76 -8.82 1.66
CA ASP A 236 -5.31 -8.15 0.46
C ASP A 236 -6.76 -7.77 0.75
N GLY A 237 -7.12 -6.49 0.58
CA GLY A 237 -8.48 -6.00 0.85
C GLY A 237 -9.00 -6.26 2.27
N GLY A 238 -8.11 -6.55 3.23
CA GLY A 238 -8.46 -6.82 4.62
C GLY A 238 -8.87 -8.26 4.94
N THR A 239 -8.60 -9.21 4.03
CA THR A 239 -8.62 -10.66 4.29
C THR A 239 -7.19 -11.16 4.31
N GLU A 240 -6.84 -12.02 5.28
CA GLU A 240 -5.55 -12.72 5.29
C GLU A 240 -5.42 -13.58 4.02
N ASP A 241 -4.56 -13.16 3.09
CA ASP A 241 -4.33 -13.88 1.84
C ASP A 241 -3.00 -14.62 1.89
N ARG A 242 -3.07 -15.89 2.27
CA ARG A 242 -1.92 -16.80 2.29
C ARG A 242 -1.25 -16.88 0.91
N ARG A 243 -2.03 -16.79 -0.18
CA ARG A 243 -1.49 -16.86 -1.55
C ARG A 243 -0.67 -15.63 -1.89
N LEU A 244 -1.04 -14.46 -1.37
CA LEU A 244 -0.26 -13.24 -1.57
C LEU A 244 1.16 -13.41 -1.06
N GLY A 245 1.31 -13.84 0.21
CA GLY A 245 2.62 -14.05 0.80
C GLY A 245 3.41 -15.19 0.15
N GLN A 246 2.74 -16.28 -0.26
CA GLN A 246 3.39 -17.37 -1.01
C GLN A 246 3.92 -16.93 -2.37
N ASN A 247 3.11 -16.18 -3.14
CA ASN A 247 3.53 -15.60 -4.41
C ASN A 247 4.72 -14.67 -4.23
N PHE A 248 4.72 -13.91 -3.14
CA PHE A 248 5.81 -13.00 -2.80
C PHE A 248 7.14 -13.74 -2.57
N ILE A 249 7.11 -14.87 -1.85
CA ILE A 249 8.27 -15.74 -1.61
C ILE A 249 8.79 -16.32 -2.93
N ARG A 250 7.90 -16.87 -3.78
CA ARG A 250 8.29 -17.40 -5.10
C ARG A 250 8.90 -16.34 -5.99
N GLN A 251 8.32 -15.15 -6.00
CA GLN A 251 8.85 -14.03 -6.76
C GLN A 251 10.24 -13.60 -6.26
N ALA A 252 10.42 -13.48 -4.94
CA ALA A 252 11.70 -13.16 -4.35
C ALA A 252 12.77 -14.19 -4.73
N ALA A 253 12.44 -15.49 -4.64
CA ALA A 253 13.32 -16.55 -5.12
C ALA A 253 13.64 -16.39 -6.62
N ALA A 254 12.67 -16.09 -7.48
CA ALA A 254 12.89 -15.93 -8.92
C ALA A 254 13.80 -14.72 -9.26
N LEU A 255 13.74 -13.63 -8.49
CA LEU A 255 14.55 -12.43 -8.67
C LEU A 255 16.01 -12.59 -8.20
N LEU A 256 16.26 -13.47 -7.23
CA LEU A 256 17.60 -13.75 -6.72
C LEU A 256 18.44 -14.57 -7.71
N LYS A 257 19.75 -14.34 -7.73
CA LYS A 257 20.70 -15.24 -8.39
C LYS A 257 20.98 -16.48 -7.52
N THR A 258 21.60 -17.51 -8.09
CA THR A 258 22.09 -18.66 -7.31
C THR A 258 23.02 -18.21 -6.19
N GLY A 259 22.76 -18.64 -4.96
CA GLY A 259 23.46 -18.21 -3.75
C GLY A 259 23.01 -16.84 -3.20
N GLY A 260 22.04 -16.18 -3.84
CA GLY A 260 21.41 -14.97 -3.33
C GLY A 260 20.55 -15.26 -2.09
N VAL A 261 20.35 -14.25 -1.25
CA VAL A 261 19.69 -14.40 0.06
C VAL A 261 18.44 -13.54 0.20
N LEU A 262 17.35 -14.14 0.68
CA LEU A 262 16.16 -13.45 1.15
C LEU A 262 16.22 -13.32 2.68
N TRP A 263 16.01 -12.10 3.17
CA TRP A 263 15.77 -11.75 4.56
C TRP A 263 14.32 -11.32 4.72
N LEU A 264 13.54 -12.14 5.44
CA LEU A 264 12.09 -12.03 5.48
C LEU A 264 11.60 -12.02 6.92
N VAL A 265 10.67 -11.11 7.24
CA VAL A 265 9.83 -11.23 8.43
C VAL A 265 8.46 -11.79 8.08
N ALA A 266 7.95 -12.65 8.95
CA ALA A 266 6.70 -13.36 8.80
C ALA A 266 5.93 -13.36 10.12
N ASN A 267 4.61 -13.24 10.07
CA ASN A 267 3.78 -13.54 11.25
C ASN A 267 3.86 -15.04 11.59
N ARG A 268 4.00 -15.36 12.89
CA ARG A 268 4.22 -16.73 13.40
C ARG A 268 3.13 -17.72 12.98
N HIS A 269 1.88 -17.27 12.82
CA HIS A 269 0.74 -18.10 12.49
C HIS A 269 0.60 -18.40 10.99
N LEU A 270 1.38 -17.74 10.13
CA LEU A 270 1.31 -17.95 8.69
C LEU A 270 2.26 -19.08 8.25
N PRO A 271 1.79 -19.97 7.34
CA PRO A 271 2.54 -21.18 6.96
C PRO A 271 3.59 -20.88 5.87
N TYR A 272 4.56 -20.03 6.16
CA TYR A 272 5.57 -19.62 5.19
C TYR A 272 6.70 -20.62 5.00
N GLU A 273 6.97 -21.45 6.00
CA GLU A 273 8.06 -22.42 5.97
C GLU A 273 7.92 -23.41 4.81
N ALA A 274 6.70 -23.84 4.49
CA ALA A 274 6.45 -24.73 3.37
C ALA A 274 6.87 -24.11 2.03
N GLU A 275 6.49 -22.85 1.79
CA GLU A 275 6.83 -22.14 0.55
C GLU A 275 8.31 -21.78 0.50
N LEU A 276 8.89 -21.35 1.63
CA LEU A 276 10.32 -21.07 1.74
C LEU A 276 11.15 -22.32 1.43
N ASN A 277 10.82 -23.47 2.03
CA ASN A 277 11.54 -24.73 1.79
C ASN A 277 11.37 -25.26 0.36
N ALA A 278 10.26 -24.94 -0.30
CA ALA A 278 10.05 -25.29 -1.70
C ALA A 278 10.86 -24.38 -2.65
N ALA A 279 10.99 -23.09 -2.32
CA ALA A 279 11.59 -22.09 -3.20
C ALA A 279 13.11 -21.88 -2.98
N PHE A 280 13.65 -22.27 -1.83
CA PHE A 280 15.04 -22.00 -1.44
C PHE A 280 15.78 -23.28 -1.04
N LYS A 281 17.07 -23.36 -1.39
CA LYS A 281 17.94 -24.50 -1.05
C LYS A 281 18.19 -24.63 0.45
N ARG A 282 18.26 -23.50 1.17
CA ARG A 282 18.46 -23.47 2.62
C ARG A 282 17.59 -22.40 3.25
N VAL A 283 16.84 -22.76 4.29
CA VAL A 283 16.03 -21.82 5.08
C VAL A 283 16.45 -21.94 6.54
N LYS A 284 16.80 -20.80 7.15
CA LYS A 284 17.20 -20.73 8.55
C LYS A 284 16.28 -19.75 9.30
N PRO A 285 15.53 -20.20 10.32
CA PRO A 285 14.90 -19.29 11.25
C PRO A 285 15.99 -18.61 12.10
N VAL A 286 16.10 -17.29 12.00
CA VAL A 286 17.11 -16.48 12.71
C VAL A 286 16.58 -15.99 14.04
N LEU A 287 15.29 -15.65 14.10
CA LEU A 287 14.63 -15.15 15.30
C LEU A 287 13.16 -15.58 15.33
N ASP A 288 12.63 -15.90 16.50
CA ASP A 288 11.19 -16.07 16.74
C ASP A 288 10.82 -15.29 18.02
N LYS A 289 10.22 -14.11 17.85
CA LYS A 289 9.95 -13.17 18.95
C LYS A 289 8.75 -12.29 18.64
N GLY A 290 7.94 -12.00 19.67
CA GLY A 290 6.86 -11.01 19.57
C GLY A 290 5.75 -11.37 18.57
N GLY A 291 5.56 -12.66 18.26
CA GLY A 291 4.61 -13.11 17.25
C GLY A 291 5.14 -13.08 15.82
N TYR A 292 6.43 -12.76 15.62
CA TYR A 292 7.09 -12.75 14.32
C TYR A 292 8.22 -13.76 14.26
N LYS A 293 8.46 -14.30 13.07
CA LYS A 293 9.63 -15.11 12.71
C LYS A 293 10.45 -14.36 11.67
N ILE A 294 11.76 -14.36 11.85
CA ILE A 294 12.73 -13.85 10.87
C ILE A 294 13.41 -15.03 10.21
N PHE A 295 13.44 -15.03 8.88
CA PHE A 295 14.07 -16.07 8.07
C PHE A 295 15.21 -15.49 7.24
N GLU A 296 16.31 -16.24 7.18
CA GLU A 296 17.32 -16.16 6.13
C GLU A 296 17.08 -17.34 5.18
N ALA A 297 16.86 -17.08 3.90
CA ALA A 297 16.66 -18.12 2.89
C ALA A 297 17.62 -17.93 1.70
N VAL A 298 18.39 -18.97 1.36
CA VAL A 298 19.41 -18.95 0.30
C VAL A 298 18.93 -19.75 -0.91
N LYS A 299 18.95 -19.12 -2.08
CA LYS A 299 18.57 -19.74 -3.36
C LYS A 299 19.65 -20.72 -3.82
#